data_AF-A0A2N1QUC5-F1
#
_entry.id   AF-A0A2N1QUC5-F1
#
_cell.length_a   1.000
_cell.length_b   1.000
_cell.length_c   1.000
_cell.angle_alpha   90.00
_cell.angle_beta   90.00
_cell.angle_gamma   90.00
#
_symmetry.space_group_name_H-M   'P 1'
#
loop_
_entity.id
_entity.type
_entity.pdbx_description
1 polymer ?
#
loop_
_entity_poly.entity_id
_entity_poly.type
_entity_poly.pdbx_seq_one_letter_code
_entity_poly.pdbx_strand_id
1 'polypeptide(L)'
;MEKTQCYAIPEKIRYAPDQFAMLKRCSETEDISEWNEWRKLHPKRIINLCDAPLAGFTLTNINLDNAVMIRAHLEGAFMPYAHLNNADLTEAFLQGVDLGHAILDDINLRMANLGKASLDMQTNPNNTSLKHGDLEDEIAACLSSASLKNATLAYANLEGAKFGDAILENANLSEANLKDTSFNGANLKNANLDGANLKEANLWQTNLQNANLQFTDFTDATLWMVNIENANLKDAVLKGTFMCGEMVLKDIKDTKTNLKGANFTGTTVNGETMIRCCTIDEKTNFTMVGLDSAKVEPSLLAALKTNIRRIAWNNYYKEQEKSLWGRIKTLPIRLFWWLSDYGSNTVRISKTFLVVSLSFTLVYLAIAYLNPDPAVLSNLKITGNWWLNFMSAFCFAVSTMVTLGFGGINVAIQESAPWATFFALFFVTFNLMIGYFILAVLVTRLGILFQSLAPEQKIKKE
;
A
#
# COMPACT_ATOMS: atom_id res chain seq x y z
N MET A 1 17.13 15.07 30.81
CA MET A 1 17.28 16.22 31.72
C MET A 1 18.54 16.94 31.24
N GLU A 2 18.55 18.09 30.58
CA GLU A 2 17.66 19.25 30.52
C GLU A 2 17.31 19.58 29.06
N LYS A 3 16.01 19.68 28.71
CA LYS A 3 15.52 20.23 27.42
C LYS A 3 14.57 21.41 27.68
N THR A 4 14.71 22.09 28.83
CA THR A 4 13.63 22.92 29.39
C THR A 4 13.99 24.39 29.62
N GLN A 5 14.89 24.98 28.82
CA GLN A 5 15.24 26.39 29.00
C GLN A 5 14.50 27.39 28.07
N CYS A 6 13.83 27.00 26.97
CA CYS A 6 13.08 28.01 26.20
C CYS A 6 11.72 28.41 26.81
N TYR A 7 11.21 27.69 27.82
CA TYR A 7 9.96 28.04 28.52
C TYR A 7 10.17 28.87 29.79
N ALA A 8 11.40 29.04 30.27
CA ALA A 8 11.69 29.59 31.61
C ALA A 8 12.50 30.89 31.61
N ILE A 9 12.69 31.56 30.46
CA ILE A 9 13.45 32.83 30.39
C ILE A 9 12.47 34.01 30.32
N PRO A 10 12.36 34.84 31.38
CA PRO A 10 11.52 36.04 31.40
C PRO A 10 12.22 37.27 30.78
N GLU A 11 13.15 37.07 29.83
CA GLU A 11 13.86 38.15 29.14
C GLU A 11 13.21 38.50 27.80
N LYS A 12 13.38 39.77 27.37
CA LYS A 12 12.94 40.29 26.07
C LYS A 12 13.60 39.61 24.87
N ILE A 13 14.74 38.97 25.06
CA ILE A 13 15.53 38.27 24.03
C ILE A 13 15.72 36.83 24.51
N ARG A 14 15.27 35.85 23.72
CA ARG A 14 15.26 34.43 24.09
C ARG A 14 16.39 33.62 23.46
N TYR A 15 17.13 34.21 22.52
CA TYR A 15 18.33 33.66 21.90
C TYR A 15 19.60 34.19 22.56
N ALA A 16 20.72 33.49 22.38
CA ALA A 16 22.03 33.91 22.86
C ALA A 16 22.60 35.06 21.98
N PRO A 17 22.81 36.29 22.50
CA PRO A 17 23.19 37.44 21.68
C PRO A 17 24.58 37.32 21.03
N ASP A 18 25.52 36.65 21.70
CA ASP A 18 26.86 36.38 21.20
C ASP A 18 26.82 35.44 19.98
N GLN A 19 26.02 34.37 20.08
CA GLN A 19 25.82 33.41 18.98
C GLN A 19 25.11 34.08 17.79
N PHE A 20 24.04 34.84 18.05
CA PHE A 20 23.33 35.57 16.99
C PHE A 20 24.22 36.58 16.27
N ALA A 21 25.01 37.38 17.02
CA ALA A 21 25.92 38.35 16.41
C ALA A 21 26.99 37.69 15.53
N MET A 22 27.44 36.49 15.90
CA MET A 22 28.36 35.69 15.08
C MET A 22 27.70 35.22 13.78
N LEU A 23 26.49 34.62 13.87
CA LEU A 23 25.72 34.20 12.69
C LEU A 23 25.42 35.36 11.74
N LYS A 24 25.08 36.52 12.29
CA LYS A 24 24.81 37.72 11.50
C LYS A 24 26.03 38.14 10.69
N ARG A 25 27.22 38.15 11.31
CA ARG A 25 28.47 38.42 10.58
C ARG A 25 28.72 37.38 9.49
N CYS A 26 28.60 36.09 9.81
CA CYS A 26 28.79 35.02 8.83
C CYS A 26 27.86 35.16 7.62
N SER A 27 26.60 35.56 7.85
CA SER A 27 25.62 35.81 6.80
C SER A 27 25.97 37.05 5.97
N GLU A 28 26.36 38.16 6.61
CA GLU A 28 26.76 39.40 5.92
C GLU A 28 28.04 39.25 5.09
N THR A 29 28.98 38.39 5.53
CA THR A 29 30.24 38.13 4.81
C THR A 29 30.17 36.92 3.89
N GLU A 30 29.07 36.18 3.91
CA GLU A 30 28.90 34.88 3.23
C GLU A 30 30.02 33.87 3.58
N ASP A 31 30.60 34.00 4.78
CA ASP A 31 31.68 33.13 5.27
C ASP A 31 31.32 32.55 6.63
N ILE A 32 30.94 31.27 6.61
CA ILE A 32 30.58 30.50 7.80
C ILE A 32 31.78 29.83 8.49
N SER A 33 33.00 30.02 7.99
CA SER A 33 34.21 29.35 8.52
C SER A 33 34.43 29.70 9.99
N GLU A 34 34.19 30.95 10.38
CA GLU A 34 34.26 31.42 11.77
C GLU A 34 33.36 30.56 12.67
N TRP A 35 32.10 30.37 12.27
CA TRP A 35 31.11 29.60 13.02
C TRP A 35 31.47 28.11 13.09
N ASN A 36 31.81 27.51 11.95
CA ASN A 36 32.10 26.07 11.89
C ASN A 36 33.38 25.70 12.66
N GLU A 37 34.42 26.54 12.65
CA GLU A 37 35.60 26.33 13.50
C GLU A 37 35.27 26.50 14.98
N TRP A 38 34.47 27.51 15.33
CA TRP A 38 34.03 27.69 16.71
C TRP A 38 33.20 26.49 17.21
N ARG A 39 32.34 25.90 16.37
CA ARG A 39 31.58 24.67 16.67
C ARG A 39 32.48 23.48 16.93
N LYS A 40 33.54 23.30 16.14
CA LYS A 40 34.53 22.23 16.35
C LYS A 40 35.24 22.36 17.70
N LEU A 41 35.55 23.58 18.11
CA LEU A 41 36.18 23.86 19.41
C LEU A 41 35.22 23.73 20.60
N HIS A 42 33.91 23.88 20.37
CA HIS A 42 32.89 23.90 21.42
C HIS A 42 31.74 22.90 21.19
N PRO A 43 32.02 21.58 21.06
CA PRO A 43 31.02 20.59 20.66
C PRO A 43 29.89 20.39 21.68
N LYS A 44 30.15 20.66 22.96
CA LYS A 44 29.16 20.55 24.04
C LYS A 44 28.36 21.83 24.29
N ARG A 45 28.69 22.92 23.62
CA ARG A 45 28.03 24.20 23.86
C ARG A 45 26.65 24.17 23.20
N ILE A 46 25.63 24.49 24.01
CA ILE A 46 24.25 24.60 23.54
C ILE A 46 24.16 25.81 22.60
N ILE A 47 23.57 25.59 21.44
CA ILE A 47 23.24 26.66 20.49
C ILE A 47 21.80 27.06 20.77
N ASN A 48 21.59 28.28 21.27
CA ASN A 48 20.25 28.80 21.57
C ASN A 48 19.94 29.98 20.65
N LEU A 49 19.04 29.72 19.71
CA LEU A 49 18.50 30.67 18.74
C LEU A 49 16.97 30.72 18.83
N CYS A 50 16.40 30.48 20.02
CA CYS A 50 14.96 30.60 20.25
C CYS A 50 14.49 32.02 19.90
N ASP A 51 13.43 32.11 19.08
CA ASP A 51 12.86 33.38 18.60
C ASP A 51 13.86 34.28 17.82
N ALA A 52 14.96 33.73 17.30
CA ALA A 52 15.98 34.50 16.59
C ALA A 52 15.50 35.01 15.21
N PRO A 53 15.77 36.28 14.84
CA PRO A 53 15.42 36.86 13.54
C PRO A 53 16.48 36.54 12.48
N LEU A 54 16.37 35.38 11.84
CA LEU A 54 17.30 34.85 10.84
C LEU A 54 16.74 34.89 9.40
N ALA A 55 15.64 35.62 9.19
CA ALA A 55 14.99 35.74 7.88
C ALA A 55 15.96 36.29 6.82
N GLY A 56 16.00 35.63 5.67
CA GLY A 56 16.87 35.99 4.53
C GLY A 56 18.37 35.78 4.76
N PHE A 57 18.78 35.11 5.84
CA PHE A 57 20.21 34.86 6.08
C PHE A 57 20.78 33.87 5.07
N THR A 58 22.04 34.08 4.67
CA THR A 58 22.82 33.16 3.83
C THR A 58 23.71 32.31 4.72
N LEU A 59 23.34 31.04 4.96
CA LEU A 59 24.00 30.12 5.87
C LEU A 59 24.32 28.77 5.21
N THR A 60 24.78 28.82 3.95
CA THR A 60 25.21 27.62 3.19
C THR A 60 26.20 26.79 4.00
N ASN A 61 25.97 25.47 4.10
CA ASN A 61 26.86 24.50 4.76
C ASN A 61 27.12 24.76 6.27
N ILE A 62 26.22 25.49 6.94
CA ILE A 62 26.38 25.82 8.36
C ILE A 62 26.16 24.60 9.28
N ASN A 63 26.93 24.50 10.36
CA ASN A 63 26.70 23.51 11.41
C ASN A 63 25.83 24.07 12.56
N LEU A 64 24.55 23.73 12.55
CA LEU A 64 23.56 23.99 13.60
C LEU A 64 23.04 22.69 14.24
N ASP A 65 23.85 21.62 14.22
CA ASP A 65 23.48 20.36 14.86
C ASP A 65 23.18 20.58 16.36
N ASN A 66 22.07 20.02 16.85
CA ASN A 66 21.56 20.14 18.21
C ASN A 66 21.18 21.58 18.62
N ALA A 67 20.98 22.49 17.66
CA ALA A 67 20.54 23.84 17.98
C ALA A 67 19.09 23.86 18.47
N VAL A 68 18.81 24.74 19.43
CA VAL A 68 17.46 25.05 19.89
C VAL A 68 17.03 26.33 19.19
N MET A 69 16.10 26.20 18.25
CA MET A 69 15.64 27.23 17.33
C MET A 69 14.10 27.33 17.37
N ILE A 70 13.52 27.09 18.54
CA ILE A 70 12.06 27.11 18.74
C ILE A 70 11.53 28.51 18.38
N ARG A 71 10.51 28.56 17.52
CA ARG A 71 9.94 29.82 16.96
C ARG A 71 10.98 30.74 16.28
N ALA A 72 12.10 30.21 15.82
CA ALA A 72 13.04 31.00 15.03
C ALA A 72 12.38 31.46 13.72
N HIS A 73 12.74 32.66 13.29
CA HIS A 73 12.29 33.28 12.04
C HIS A 73 13.34 33.04 10.97
N LEU A 74 13.09 32.11 10.06
CA LEU A 74 14.00 31.66 8.98
C LEU A 74 13.38 31.86 7.60
N GLU A 75 12.40 32.77 7.50
CA GLU A 75 11.67 33.04 6.26
C GLU A 75 12.65 33.46 5.15
N GLY A 76 12.60 32.74 4.02
CA GLY A 76 13.48 32.98 2.87
C GLY A 76 14.98 32.80 3.14
N ALA A 77 15.38 32.19 4.26
CA ALA A 77 16.80 31.93 4.53
C ALA A 77 17.37 30.91 3.52
N PHE A 78 18.60 31.16 3.07
CA PHE A 78 19.31 30.31 2.12
C PHE A 78 20.30 29.43 2.87
N MET A 79 19.97 28.16 3.05
CA MET A 79 20.70 27.21 3.88
C MET A 79 20.95 25.85 3.20
N PRO A 80 21.33 25.79 1.92
CA PRO A 80 21.61 24.51 1.31
C PRO A 80 22.81 23.85 1.98
N TYR A 81 22.81 22.52 2.02
CA TYR A 81 23.83 21.70 2.69
C TYR A 81 23.98 21.99 4.20
N ALA A 82 23.06 22.70 4.84
CA ALA A 82 23.13 22.95 6.27
C ALA A 82 23.01 21.65 7.09
N HIS A 83 23.72 21.59 8.21
CA HIS A 83 23.65 20.51 9.17
C HIS A 83 22.80 20.94 10.37
N LEU A 84 21.69 20.25 10.59
CA LEU A 84 20.66 20.59 11.56
C LEU A 84 20.17 19.32 12.29
N ASN A 85 21.04 18.32 12.42
CA ASN A 85 20.69 17.04 13.04
C ASN A 85 20.31 17.26 14.50
N ASN A 86 19.24 16.61 14.95
CA ASN A 86 18.69 16.77 16.31
C ASN A 86 18.33 18.21 16.70
N ALA A 87 18.25 19.16 15.76
CA ALA A 87 17.85 20.53 16.07
C ALA A 87 16.35 20.60 16.40
N ASP A 88 15.97 21.58 17.22
CA ASP A 88 14.58 21.83 17.61
C ASP A 88 14.06 23.13 16.99
N LEU A 89 13.29 23.00 15.93
CA LEU A 89 12.61 24.06 15.19
C LEU A 89 11.09 23.98 15.42
N THR A 90 10.66 23.53 16.60
CA THR A 90 9.24 23.56 16.97
C THR A 90 8.67 24.97 16.76
N GLU A 91 7.54 25.06 16.06
CA GLU A 91 6.86 26.33 15.75
C GLU A 91 7.72 27.36 14.97
N ALA A 92 8.83 26.95 14.33
CA ALA A 92 9.65 27.86 13.55
C ALA A 92 8.95 28.33 12.27
N PHE A 93 9.30 29.53 11.80
CA PHE A 93 8.81 30.13 10.57
C PHE A 93 9.85 29.91 9.47
N LEU A 94 9.52 29.16 8.45
CA LEU A 94 10.43 28.59 7.46
C LEU A 94 9.89 28.76 6.03
N GLN A 95 8.94 29.67 5.82
CA GLN A 95 8.33 29.88 4.52
C GLN A 95 9.40 30.32 3.52
N GLY A 96 9.48 29.63 2.39
CA GLY A 96 10.47 29.94 1.36
C GLY A 96 11.92 29.63 1.70
N VAL A 97 12.19 28.93 2.82
CA VAL A 97 13.55 28.51 3.16
C VAL A 97 14.11 27.58 2.08
N ASP A 98 15.39 27.72 1.75
CA ASP A 98 16.11 26.74 0.95
C ASP A 98 16.96 25.85 1.85
N LEU A 99 16.54 24.60 2.03
CA LEU A 99 17.22 23.53 2.74
C LEU A 99 17.63 22.41 1.76
N GLY A 100 17.85 22.73 0.49
CA GLY A 100 18.31 21.77 -0.51
C GLY A 100 19.57 21.04 -0.05
N HIS A 101 19.57 19.71 -0.16
CA HIS A 101 20.66 18.84 0.29
C HIS A 101 21.03 18.96 1.80
N ALA A 102 20.23 19.62 2.63
CA ALA A 102 20.49 19.75 4.05
C ALA A 102 20.41 18.38 4.76
N ILE A 103 21.12 18.26 5.89
CA ILE A 103 21.09 17.09 6.76
C ILE A 103 20.29 17.47 8.02
N LEU A 104 19.07 16.96 8.07
CA LEU A 104 18.02 17.26 9.05
C LEU A 104 17.58 15.96 9.77
N ASP A 105 18.49 15.00 9.95
CA ASP A 105 18.15 13.73 10.58
C ASP A 105 17.78 13.98 12.06
N ASP A 106 16.74 13.30 12.53
CA ASP A 106 16.19 13.42 13.88
C ASP A 106 15.74 14.87 14.25
N ILE A 107 15.54 15.76 13.28
CA ILE A 107 15.09 17.14 13.52
C ILE A 107 13.66 17.18 14.08
N ASN A 108 13.38 18.15 14.95
CA ASN A 108 12.03 18.44 15.40
C ASN A 108 11.49 19.71 14.72
N LEU A 109 10.58 19.52 13.77
CA LEU A 109 9.84 20.54 13.02
C LEU A 109 8.34 20.52 13.39
N ARG A 110 7.98 20.01 14.57
CA ARG A 110 6.58 19.96 15.02
C ARG A 110 5.96 21.35 14.96
N MET A 111 4.78 21.47 14.35
CA MET A 111 4.04 22.73 14.20
C MET A 111 4.82 23.84 13.48
N ALA A 112 5.93 23.55 12.81
CA ALA A 112 6.68 24.52 12.04
C ALA A 112 5.90 24.93 10.78
N ASN A 113 6.17 26.14 10.27
CA ASN A 113 5.50 26.67 9.09
C ASN A 113 6.47 26.80 7.91
N LEU A 114 6.47 25.81 7.05
CA LEU A 114 7.21 25.70 5.78
C LEU A 114 6.29 25.92 4.57
N GLY A 115 5.04 26.34 4.80
CA GLY A 115 4.07 26.52 3.72
C GLY A 115 4.48 27.63 2.75
N LYS A 116 3.67 27.81 1.70
CA LYS A 116 3.80 28.93 0.75
C LYS A 116 3.95 30.26 1.50
N ALA A 117 4.92 31.06 1.09
CA ALA A 117 5.07 32.42 1.62
C ALA A 117 3.86 33.28 1.21
N SER A 118 3.34 34.10 2.13
CA SER A 118 2.33 35.10 1.79
C SER A 118 2.92 36.13 0.81
N LEU A 119 2.11 36.62 -0.14
CA LEU A 119 2.47 37.69 -1.09
C LEU A 119 3.05 38.94 -0.40
N ASP A 120 2.66 39.19 0.86
CA ASP A 120 3.17 40.31 1.66
C ASP A 120 4.70 40.23 1.92
N MET A 121 5.31 39.04 1.84
CA MET A 121 6.77 38.89 1.97
C MET A 121 7.55 39.46 0.78
N GLN A 122 6.89 39.68 -0.36
CA GLN A 122 7.49 40.34 -1.54
C GLN A 122 7.65 41.86 -1.35
N THR A 123 7.11 42.43 -0.27
CA THR A 123 6.99 43.90 -0.12
C THR A 123 8.01 44.55 0.82
N ASN A 124 8.97 43.80 1.40
CA ASN A 124 10.04 44.43 2.18
C ASN A 124 11.13 45.01 1.25
N PRO A 125 11.23 46.34 1.06
CA PRO A 125 12.14 46.96 0.08
C PRO A 125 13.62 46.87 0.47
N ASN A 126 13.92 46.40 1.70
CA ASN A 126 15.28 46.28 2.22
C ASN A 126 15.86 44.86 2.07
N ASN A 127 15.10 43.90 1.53
CA ASN A 127 15.60 42.54 1.29
C ASN A 127 16.20 42.43 -0.13
N THR A 128 17.41 42.94 -0.29
CA THR A 128 18.14 42.97 -1.57
C THR A 128 18.71 41.61 -2.02
N SER A 129 18.40 40.51 -1.32
CA SER A 129 18.90 39.16 -1.63
C SER A 129 17.89 38.24 -2.32
N LEU A 130 16.68 38.72 -2.69
CA LEU A 130 15.78 38.01 -3.63
C LEU A 130 16.31 38.09 -5.09
N LYS A 131 17.62 37.93 -5.27
CA LYS A 131 18.31 37.79 -6.56
C LYS A 131 18.79 36.35 -6.71
N HIS A 132 17.86 35.40 -6.72
CA HIS A 132 18.04 34.15 -7.47
C HIS A 132 16.86 34.10 -8.45
N GLY A 133 17.20 34.06 -9.74
CA GLY A 133 16.37 34.50 -10.86
C GLY A 133 15.04 33.78 -11.03
N ASP A 134 14.19 34.44 -11.81
CA ASP A 134 12.96 33.94 -12.44
C ASP A 134 11.76 33.74 -11.48
N LEU A 135 11.27 34.87 -10.96
CA LEU A 135 10.03 35.01 -10.20
C LEU A 135 8.79 34.85 -11.11
N GLU A 136 8.40 33.61 -11.39
CA GLU A 136 7.03 33.27 -11.83
C GLU A 136 6.31 32.28 -10.88
N ASP A 137 7.03 31.53 -10.04
CA ASP A 137 6.45 30.52 -9.15
C ASP A 137 6.45 30.94 -7.67
N GLU A 138 5.43 30.49 -6.94
CA GLU A 138 5.23 30.70 -5.51
C GLU A 138 6.50 30.37 -4.69
N ILE A 139 6.87 31.25 -3.75
CA ILE A 139 8.01 31.05 -2.84
C ILE A 139 7.62 29.95 -1.83
N ALA A 140 7.90 28.70 -2.18
CA ALA A 140 7.69 27.53 -1.34
C ALA A 140 9.01 27.05 -0.71
N ALA A 141 8.95 26.42 0.46
CA ALA A 141 10.14 25.82 1.08
C ALA A 141 10.71 24.70 0.19
N CYS A 142 12.02 24.71 -0.02
CA CYS A 142 12.74 23.69 -0.78
C CYS A 142 13.51 22.77 0.17
N LEU A 143 13.19 21.49 0.17
CA LEU A 143 13.89 20.43 0.90
C LEU A 143 14.35 19.32 -0.07
N SER A 144 14.56 19.68 -1.34
CA SER A 144 14.95 18.71 -2.37
C SER A 144 16.30 18.08 -2.01
N SER A 145 16.39 16.75 -2.13
CA SER A 145 17.56 15.95 -1.78
C SER A 145 18.01 16.07 -0.30
N ALA A 146 17.20 16.67 0.58
CA ALA A 146 17.51 16.74 1.99
C ALA A 146 17.31 15.39 2.69
N SER A 147 18.09 15.14 3.74
CA SER A 147 17.88 13.98 4.63
C SER A 147 17.08 14.42 5.85
N LEU A 148 15.90 13.84 6.05
CA LEU A 148 14.98 14.07 7.17
C LEU A 148 14.65 12.73 7.87
N LYS A 149 15.64 11.83 8.01
CA LYS A 149 15.38 10.51 8.62
C LYS A 149 14.91 10.69 10.05
N ASN A 150 13.86 9.97 10.44
CA ASN A 150 13.24 10.05 11.76
C ASN A 150 12.78 11.47 12.19
N ALA A 151 12.69 12.43 11.25
CA ALA A 151 12.26 13.79 11.56
C ALA A 151 10.83 13.84 12.12
N THR A 152 10.58 14.74 13.06
CA THR A 152 9.23 15.02 13.58
C THR A 152 8.65 16.26 12.90
N LEU A 153 7.69 16.08 12.00
CA LEU A 153 6.96 17.14 11.28
C LEU A 153 5.47 17.15 11.63
N ALA A 154 5.08 16.53 12.75
CA ALA A 154 3.68 16.43 13.15
C ALA A 154 3.03 17.82 13.27
N TYR A 155 1.83 17.99 12.72
CA TYR A 155 1.09 19.25 12.68
C TYR A 155 1.80 20.40 11.94
N ALA A 156 2.89 20.14 11.21
CA ALA A 156 3.57 21.18 10.45
C ALA A 156 2.71 21.65 9.27
N ASN A 157 2.82 22.93 8.94
CA ASN A 157 2.30 23.45 7.68
C ASN A 157 3.39 23.34 6.61
N LEU A 158 3.16 22.50 5.62
CA LEU A 158 4.10 22.17 4.54
C LEU A 158 3.47 22.43 3.17
N GLU A 159 2.37 23.20 3.09
CA GLU A 159 1.65 23.46 1.86
C GLU A 159 2.58 24.01 0.76
N GLY A 160 2.58 23.37 -0.42
CA GLY A 160 3.44 23.74 -1.55
C GLY A 160 4.90 23.32 -1.44
N ALA A 161 5.36 22.75 -0.30
CA ALA A 161 6.77 22.43 -0.10
C ALA A 161 7.30 21.38 -1.09
N LYS A 162 8.57 21.53 -1.48
CA LYS A 162 9.24 20.68 -2.47
C LYS A 162 10.20 19.70 -1.78
N PHE A 163 9.92 18.40 -1.90
CA PHE A 163 10.67 17.28 -1.32
C PHE A 163 11.28 16.37 -2.39
N GLY A 164 11.61 16.89 -3.58
CA GLY A 164 12.16 16.10 -4.67
C GLY A 164 13.39 15.29 -4.24
N ASP A 165 13.37 13.97 -4.40
CA ASP A 165 14.42 13.03 -3.99
C ASP A 165 14.83 13.09 -2.50
N ALA A 166 14.01 13.70 -1.64
CA ALA A 166 14.29 13.80 -0.21
C ALA A 166 14.15 12.44 0.50
N ILE A 167 14.88 12.26 1.60
CA ILE A 167 14.85 11.04 2.42
C ILE A 167 14.10 11.31 3.71
N LEU A 168 12.85 10.83 3.83
CA LEU A 168 12.01 10.96 5.03
C LEU A 168 11.70 9.59 5.65
N GLU A 169 12.68 8.67 5.62
CA GLU A 169 12.51 7.33 6.21
C GLU A 169 12.18 7.44 7.71
N ASN A 170 11.12 6.75 8.14
CA ASN A 170 10.58 6.77 9.51
C ASN A 170 10.14 8.16 10.01
N ALA A 171 10.00 9.18 9.14
CA ALA A 171 9.57 10.50 9.57
C ALA A 171 8.12 10.49 10.09
N ASN A 172 7.81 11.36 11.05
CA ASN A 172 6.47 11.56 11.58
C ASN A 172 5.83 12.84 11.02
N LEU A 173 4.94 12.68 10.05
CA LEU A 173 4.15 13.70 9.37
C LEU A 173 2.67 13.65 9.77
N SER A 174 2.33 13.03 10.91
CA SER A 174 0.93 12.93 11.36
C SER A 174 0.27 14.29 11.45
N GLU A 175 -0.95 14.41 10.93
CA GLU A 175 -1.78 15.64 10.96
C GLU A 175 -1.10 16.85 10.29
N ALA A 176 -0.07 16.64 9.46
CA ALA A 176 0.59 17.72 8.73
C ALA A 176 -0.27 18.21 7.55
N ASN A 177 -0.20 19.52 7.26
CA ASN A 177 -0.78 20.08 6.04
C ASN A 177 0.22 19.93 4.89
N LEU A 178 0.02 18.94 4.03
CA LEU A 178 0.87 18.62 2.87
C LEU A 178 0.14 18.94 1.55
N LYS A 179 -0.81 19.87 1.57
CA LYS A 179 -1.55 20.26 0.37
C LYS A 179 -0.59 20.77 -0.70
N ASP A 180 -0.79 20.37 -1.95
CA ASP A 180 -0.02 20.84 -3.11
C ASP A 180 1.50 20.61 -2.97
N THR A 181 1.91 19.61 -2.18
CA THR A 181 3.32 19.25 -2.01
C THR A 181 3.83 18.42 -3.17
N SER A 182 5.15 18.50 -3.43
CA SER A 182 5.82 17.64 -4.40
C SER A 182 6.80 16.70 -3.72
N PHE A 183 6.53 15.40 -3.80
CA PHE A 183 7.34 14.30 -3.26
C PHE A 183 8.02 13.48 -4.36
N ASN A 184 8.25 14.07 -5.53
CA ASN A 184 8.82 13.38 -6.68
C ASN A 184 10.11 12.60 -6.30
N GLY A 185 10.10 11.28 -6.43
CA GLY A 185 11.25 10.41 -6.10
C GLY A 185 11.57 10.28 -4.60
N ALA A 186 10.81 10.93 -3.71
CA ALA A 186 11.10 10.93 -2.28
C ALA A 186 10.95 9.55 -1.63
N ASN A 187 11.73 9.29 -0.58
CA ASN A 187 11.68 8.06 0.20
C ASN A 187 10.98 8.30 1.55
N LEU A 188 9.70 7.93 1.66
CA LEU A 188 8.88 7.96 2.88
C LEU A 188 8.63 6.56 3.47
N LYS A 189 9.58 5.64 3.29
CA LYS A 189 9.46 4.28 3.83
C LYS A 189 9.25 4.32 5.36
N ASN A 190 8.27 3.55 5.84
CA ASN A 190 7.83 3.48 7.23
C ASN A 190 7.38 4.83 7.84
N ALA A 191 7.15 5.87 7.04
CA ALA A 191 6.73 7.16 7.57
C ALA A 191 5.31 7.10 8.15
N ASN A 192 5.02 7.97 9.13
CA ASN A 192 3.69 8.13 9.70
C ASN A 192 3.02 9.38 9.13
N LEU A 193 1.97 9.21 8.33
CA LEU A 193 1.16 10.26 7.71
C LEU A 193 -0.32 10.18 8.15
N ASP A 194 -0.57 9.60 9.33
CA ASP A 194 -1.90 9.50 9.93
C ASP A 194 -2.58 10.87 9.98
N GLY A 195 -3.78 10.99 9.40
CA GLY A 195 -4.56 12.24 9.35
C GLY A 195 -3.97 13.35 8.46
N ALA A 196 -2.85 13.13 7.76
CA ALA A 196 -2.22 14.17 6.96
C ALA A 196 -3.09 14.61 5.76
N ASN A 197 -3.00 15.89 5.41
CA ASN A 197 -3.70 16.46 4.25
C ASN A 197 -2.79 16.47 3.02
N LEU A 198 -2.92 15.50 2.12
CA LEU A 198 -2.18 15.36 0.85
C LEU A 198 -3.02 15.78 -0.37
N LYS A 199 -3.97 16.70 -0.18
CA LYS A 199 -4.76 17.22 -1.30
C LYS A 199 -3.88 17.80 -2.39
N GLU A 200 -4.19 17.49 -3.64
CA GLU A 200 -3.46 18.00 -4.82
C GLU A 200 -1.95 17.64 -4.82
N ALA A 201 -1.49 16.76 -3.92
CA ALA A 201 -0.08 16.43 -3.81
C ALA A 201 0.42 15.57 -4.99
N ASN A 202 1.65 15.82 -5.42
CA ASN A 202 2.34 15.03 -6.41
C ASN A 202 3.28 14.02 -5.76
N LEU A 203 2.95 12.73 -5.90
CA LEU A 203 3.72 11.61 -5.34
C LEU A 203 4.43 10.80 -6.43
N TRP A 204 4.82 11.40 -7.56
CA TRP A 204 5.45 10.65 -8.64
C TRP A 204 6.71 9.91 -8.18
N GLN A 205 6.78 8.59 -8.41
CA GLN A 205 7.89 7.71 -8.00
C GLN A 205 8.20 7.69 -6.48
N THR A 206 7.30 8.16 -5.63
CA THR A 206 7.51 8.18 -4.20
C THR A 206 7.48 6.76 -3.60
N ASN A 207 8.37 6.49 -2.64
CA ASN A 207 8.37 5.24 -1.87
C ASN A 207 7.64 5.42 -0.53
N LEU A 208 6.44 4.86 -0.41
CA LEU A 208 5.59 4.81 0.80
C LEU A 208 5.50 3.39 1.38
N GLN A 209 6.48 2.53 1.13
CA GLN A 209 6.48 1.16 1.66
C GLN A 209 6.34 1.16 3.19
N ASN A 210 5.41 0.34 3.71
CA ASN A 210 5.05 0.22 5.12
C ASN A 210 4.59 1.54 5.80
N ALA A 211 4.27 2.59 5.05
CA ALA A 211 3.82 3.85 5.64
C ALA A 211 2.46 3.71 6.33
N ASN A 212 2.25 4.47 7.41
CA ASN A 212 0.93 4.63 8.01
C ASN A 212 0.22 5.82 7.34
N LEU A 213 -0.87 5.55 6.63
CA LEU A 213 -1.63 6.51 5.82
C LEU A 213 -3.12 6.49 6.24
N GLN A 214 -3.38 6.17 7.50
CA GLN A 214 -4.74 6.13 8.02
C GLN A 214 -5.33 7.54 8.04
N PHE A 215 -6.60 7.67 7.67
CA PHE A 215 -7.31 8.95 7.63
C PHE A 215 -6.69 10.04 6.75
N THR A 216 -5.66 9.73 5.97
CA THR A 216 -4.98 10.68 5.07
C THR A 216 -5.93 11.11 3.95
N ASP A 217 -5.93 12.40 3.63
CA ASP A 217 -6.73 12.96 2.53
C ASP A 217 -5.87 13.12 1.27
N PHE A 218 -6.09 12.27 0.27
CA PHE A 218 -5.44 12.30 -1.04
C PHE A 218 -6.32 12.92 -2.13
N THR A 219 -7.31 13.75 -1.76
CA THR A 219 -8.24 14.29 -2.76
C THR A 219 -7.47 15.02 -3.86
N ASP A 220 -7.72 14.64 -5.12
CA ASP A 220 -7.04 15.16 -6.31
C ASP A 220 -5.51 14.96 -6.37
N ALA A 221 -4.93 14.09 -5.54
CA ALA A 221 -3.51 13.74 -5.58
C ALA A 221 -3.14 12.84 -6.77
N THR A 222 -1.88 12.91 -7.21
CA THR A 222 -1.34 12.04 -8.27
C THR A 222 -0.38 11.00 -7.70
N LEU A 223 -0.75 9.72 -7.77
CA LEU A 223 0.04 8.59 -7.29
C LEU A 223 0.54 7.74 -8.45
N TRP A 224 1.45 8.32 -9.22
CA TRP A 224 2.06 7.66 -10.37
C TRP A 224 3.35 6.96 -9.98
N MET A 225 3.47 5.67 -10.33
CA MET A 225 4.66 4.86 -10.03
C MET A 225 5.01 4.78 -8.53
N VAL A 226 4.02 4.96 -7.65
CA VAL A 226 4.23 4.96 -6.19
C VAL A 226 4.42 3.54 -5.69
N ASN A 227 5.33 3.35 -4.75
CA ASN A 227 5.41 2.11 -3.98
C ASN A 227 4.65 2.24 -2.65
N ILE A 228 3.47 1.64 -2.54
CA ILE A 228 2.62 1.64 -1.34
C ILE A 228 2.60 0.24 -0.70
N GLU A 229 3.63 -0.57 -0.95
CA GLU A 229 3.67 -1.95 -0.46
C GLU A 229 3.52 -2.02 1.06
N ASN A 230 2.60 -2.85 1.54
CA ASN A 230 2.25 -3.03 2.96
C ASN A 230 1.83 -1.75 3.71
N ALA A 231 1.56 -0.64 3.00
CA ALA A 231 1.12 0.58 3.67
C ALA A 231 -0.33 0.45 4.15
N ASN A 232 -0.68 1.25 5.14
CA ASN A 232 -1.98 1.21 5.80
C ASN A 232 -2.80 2.46 5.48
N LEU A 233 -3.69 2.37 4.50
CA LEU A 233 -4.59 3.45 4.05
C LEU A 233 -5.99 3.31 4.65
N LYS A 234 -6.13 2.69 5.82
CA LYS A 234 -7.47 2.48 6.40
C LYS A 234 -8.18 3.84 6.58
N ASP A 235 -9.42 3.92 6.14
CA ASP A 235 -10.27 5.11 6.26
C ASP A 235 -9.70 6.37 5.55
N ALA A 236 -8.74 6.22 4.63
CA ALA A 236 -8.21 7.31 3.81
C ALA A 236 -9.23 7.81 2.76
N VAL A 237 -9.05 9.04 2.28
CA VAL A 237 -9.88 9.67 1.24
C VAL A 237 -9.13 9.70 -0.07
N LEU A 238 -9.66 9.06 -1.12
CA LEU A 238 -9.05 8.95 -2.46
C LEU A 238 -9.94 9.56 -3.56
N LYS A 239 -10.74 10.59 -3.24
CA LYS A 239 -11.65 11.23 -4.20
C LYS A 239 -10.86 11.97 -5.27
N GLY A 240 -11.17 11.78 -6.55
CA GLY A 240 -10.42 12.43 -7.63
C GLY A 240 -8.96 11.99 -7.79
N THR A 241 -8.49 11.05 -6.97
CA THR A 241 -7.09 10.60 -6.98
C THR A 241 -6.77 9.79 -8.25
N PHE A 242 -5.59 10.03 -8.81
CA PHE A 242 -5.07 9.31 -9.98
C PHE A 242 -3.99 8.30 -9.59
N MET A 243 -4.37 7.03 -9.46
CA MET A 243 -3.44 5.92 -9.23
C MET A 243 -3.16 5.19 -10.56
N CYS A 244 -2.03 5.51 -11.20
CA CYS A 244 -1.67 4.98 -12.51
C CYS A 244 -0.20 4.55 -12.56
N GLY A 245 0.04 3.32 -12.99
CA GLY A 245 1.39 2.76 -13.14
C GLY A 245 2.02 2.88 -14.53
N GLU A 246 1.43 3.62 -15.47
CA GLU A 246 1.95 3.66 -16.84
C GLU A 246 1.73 5.03 -17.48
N MET A 247 2.85 5.72 -17.72
CA MET A 247 2.97 6.70 -18.79
C MET A 247 3.56 5.91 -19.98
N VAL A 248 2.99 6.05 -21.17
CA VAL A 248 3.40 5.34 -22.39
C VAL A 248 4.77 5.83 -22.85
N LEU A 249 5.82 5.50 -22.12
CA LEU A 249 7.20 5.60 -22.54
C LEU A 249 7.67 4.17 -22.78
N LYS A 250 7.85 3.81 -24.05
CA LYS A 250 8.06 2.45 -24.59
C LYS A 250 9.22 1.66 -23.95
N ASP A 251 10.03 2.30 -23.10
CA ASP A 251 11.33 1.79 -22.68
C ASP A 251 11.47 1.50 -21.18
N ILE A 252 10.45 1.76 -20.34
CA ILE A 252 10.52 1.42 -18.90
C ILE A 252 9.54 0.29 -18.57
N LYS A 253 10.07 -0.93 -18.46
CA LYS A 253 9.28 -2.18 -18.40
C LYS A 253 8.62 -2.50 -17.03
N ASP A 254 8.89 -1.75 -15.96
CA ASP A 254 8.44 -2.11 -14.59
C ASP A 254 8.04 -0.89 -13.74
N THR A 255 7.30 0.07 -14.31
CA THR A 255 6.92 1.33 -13.65
C THR A 255 5.57 1.30 -12.95
N LYS A 256 5.06 0.12 -12.60
CA LYS A 256 3.71 0.01 -12.04
C LYS A 256 3.64 0.52 -10.61
N THR A 257 2.59 1.27 -10.28
CA THR A 257 2.24 1.57 -8.89
C THR A 257 2.06 0.26 -8.12
N ASN A 258 2.82 0.07 -7.03
CA ASN A 258 2.85 -1.16 -6.25
C ASN A 258 1.91 -1.05 -5.05
N LEU A 259 0.83 -1.83 -5.06
CA LEU A 259 -0.18 -1.86 -3.99
C LEU A 259 -0.15 -3.18 -3.20
N LYS A 260 0.86 -4.03 -3.40
CA LYS A 260 0.95 -5.35 -2.75
C LYS A 260 0.88 -5.21 -1.23
N GLY A 261 0.08 -6.04 -0.56
CA GLY A 261 -0.10 -6.02 0.89
C GLY A 261 -0.74 -4.76 1.48
N ALA A 262 -1.06 -3.75 0.67
CA ALA A 262 -1.61 -2.49 1.16
C ALA A 262 -3.05 -2.68 1.67
N ASN A 263 -3.39 -1.92 2.72
CA ASN A 263 -4.70 -1.97 3.36
C ASN A 263 -5.53 -0.72 3.07
N PHE A 264 -6.50 -0.81 2.16
CA PHE A 264 -7.45 0.23 1.78
C PHE A 264 -8.80 0.11 2.48
N THR A 265 -8.87 -0.61 3.61
CA THR A 265 -10.15 -0.88 4.28
C THR A 265 -10.87 0.41 4.64
N GLY A 266 -12.13 0.56 4.22
CA GLY A 266 -12.95 1.74 4.52
C GLY A 266 -12.55 3.01 3.75
N THR A 267 -11.64 2.91 2.76
CA THR A 267 -11.28 4.09 1.96
C THR A 267 -12.46 4.61 1.16
N THR A 268 -12.53 5.94 1.06
CA THR A 268 -13.58 6.62 0.29
C THR A 268 -13.07 6.92 -1.11
N VAL A 269 -13.85 6.53 -2.13
CA VAL A 269 -13.58 6.78 -3.55
C VAL A 269 -14.80 7.43 -4.21
N ASN A 270 -14.64 8.05 -5.38
CA ASN A 270 -15.73 8.64 -6.16
C ASN A 270 -15.55 8.38 -7.68
N GLY A 271 -16.46 8.92 -8.51
CA GLY A 271 -16.45 8.78 -9.97
C GLY A 271 -15.23 9.36 -10.69
N GLU A 272 -14.41 10.15 -10.00
CA GLU A 272 -13.20 10.76 -10.53
C GLU A 272 -11.96 9.95 -10.16
N THR A 273 -12.01 9.18 -9.06
CA THR A 273 -10.93 8.28 -8.66
C THR A 273 -10.61 7.29 -9.77
N MET A 274 -9.35 7.26 -10.20
CA MET A 274 -8.86 6.37 -11.25
C MET A 274 -7.82 5.39 -10.70
N ILE A 275 -8.02 4.09 -10.94
CA ILE A 275 -7.12 3.02 -10.51
C ILE A 275 -6.81 2.10 -11.69
N ARG A 276 -5.60 2.18 -12.24
CA ARG A 276 -5.18 1.38 -13.40
C ARG A 276 -3.69 1.05 -13.38
N CYS A 277 -3.31 -0.03 -14.07
CA CYS A 277 -1.91 -0.44 -14.20
C CYS A 277 -1.19 -0.64 -12.85
N CYS A 278 -1.92 -1.00 -11.80
CA CYS A 278 -1.36 -1.25 -10.46
C CYS A 278 -0.97 -2.73 -10.30
N THR A 279 0.09 -3.00 -9.55
CA THR A 279 0.38 -4.37 -9.11
C THR A 279 -0.24 -4.64 -7.75
N ILE A 280 -0.88 -5.78 -7.61
CA ILE A 280 -1.51 -6.25 -6.37
C ILE A 280 -1.06 -7.67 -6.07
N ASP A 281 -1.24 -8.10 -4.83
CA ASP A 281 -1.13 -9.48 -4.39
C ASP A 281 -2.41 -9.92 -3.67
N GLU A 282 -2.44 -11.12 -3.11
CA GLU A 282 -3.61 -11.65 -2.39
C GLU A 282 -3.90 -10.97 -1.04
N LYS A 283 -2.94 -10.19 -0.51
CA LYS A 283 -3.07 -9.48 0.77
C LYS A 283 -3.61 -8.07 0.59
N THR A 284 -3.54 -7.54 -0.64
CA THR A 284 -4.04 -6.22 -1.00
C THR A 284 -5.53 -6.13 -0.69
N ASN A 285 -5.90 -5.27 0.26
CA ASN A 285 -7.21 -5.29 0.90
C ASN A 285 -8.04 -4.05 0.55
N PHE A 286 -9.14 -4.23 -0.17
CA PHE A 286 -10.12 -3.19 -0.49
C PHE A 286 -11.49 -3.45 0.15
N THR A 287 -11.54 -4.16 1.29
CA THR A 287 -12.82 -4.41 1.97
C THR A 287 -13.48 -3.10 2.40
N MET A 288 -14.81 -3.01 2.29
CA MET A 288 -15.59 -1.80 2.60
C MET A 288 -15.32 -0.59 1.69
N VAL A 289 -14.69 -0.80 0.52
CA VAL A 289 -14.48 0.26 -0.49
C VAL A 289 -15.55 0.17 -1.58
N GLY A 290 -16.16 1.30 -1.92
CA GLY A 290 -17.13 1.43 -3.00
C GLY A 290 -16.52 1.40 -4.39
N LEU A 291 -15.81 0.33 -4.77
CA LEU A 291 -15.07 0.23 -6.05
C LEU A 291 -15.93 0.43 -7.30
N ASP A 292 -17.23 0.13 -7.24
CA ASP A 292 -18.16 0.35 -8.37
C ASP A 292 -18.41 1.84 -8.67
N SER A 293 -18.09 2.73 -7.72
CA SER A 293 -18.14 4.17 -7.91
C SER A 293 -16.87 4.76 -8.51
N ALA A 294 -15.78 3.99 -8.61
CA ALA A 294 -14.49 4.45 -9.11
C ALA A 294 -14.18 3.92 -10.53
N LYS A 295 -13.29 4.61 -11.24
CA LYS A 295 -12.80 4.19 -12.57
C LYS A 295 -11.64 3.20 -12.39
N VAL A 296 -11.98 1.91 -12.28
CA VAL A 296 -10.99 0.83 -12.12
C VAL A 296 -10.85 0.02 -13.41
N GLU A 297 -9.61 -0.30 -13.79
CA GLU A 297 -9.34 -1.20 -14.92
C GLU A 297 -10.08 -2.55 -14.74
N PRO A 298 -10.77 -3.11 -15.76
CA PRO A 298 -11.60 -4.31 -15.60
C PRO A 298 -10.85 -5.53 -15.04
N SER A 299 -9.62 -5.76 -15.50
CA SER A 299 -8.76 -6.86 -15.07
C SER A 299 -8.42 -6.74 -13.57
N LEU A 300 -8.06 -5.52 -13.15
CA LEU A 300 -7.73 -5.16 -11.79
C LEU A 300 -8.95 -5.23 -10.87
N LEU A 301 -10.11 -4.74 -11.33
CA LEU A 301 -11.36 -4.79 -10.59
C LEU A 301 -11.77 -6.23 -10.27
N ALA A 302 -11.63 -7.15 -11.23
CA ALA A 302 -11.91 -8.57 -11.02
C ALA A 302 -10.97 -9.18 -9.97
N ALA A 303 -9.68 -8.82 -10.01
CA ALA A 303 -8.69 -9.30 -9.05
C ALA A 303 -8.93 -8.72 -7.64
N LEU A 304 -9.24 -7.44 -7.52
CA LEU A 304 -9.61 -6.79 -6.25
C LEU A 304 -10.89 -7.39 -5.65
N LYS A 305 -11.94 -7.59 -6.45
CA LYS A 305 -13.17 -8.27 -6.00
C LYS A 305 -12.89 -9.69 -5.50
N THR A 306 -11.92 -10.38 -6.10
CA THR A 306 -11.48 -11.71 -5.65
C THR A 306 -10.77 -11.63 -4.30
N ASN A 307 -9.87 -10.66 -4.11
CA ASN A 307 -9.20 -10.43 -2.83
C ASN A 307 -10.20 -10.09 -1.72
N ILE A 308 -11.15 -9.18 -1.97
CA ILE A 308 -12.19 -8.80 -1.01
C ILE A 308 -12.95 -10.03 -0.52
N ARG A 309 -13.38 -10.91 -1.44
CA ARG A 309 -14.06 -12.16 -1.08
C ARG A 309 -13.15 -13.06 -0.25
N ARG A 310 -11.91 -13.27 -0.68
CA ARG A 310 -10.93 -14.12 0.02
C ARG A 310 -10.70 -13.64 1.45
N ILE A 311 -10.50 -12.33 1.63
CA ILE A 311 -10.26 -11.70 2.94
C ILE A 311 -11.50 -11.82 3.84
N ALA A 312 -12.69 -11.54 3.31
CA ALA A 312 -13.94 -11.69 4.06
C ALA A 312 -14.13 -13.12 4.59
N TRP A 313 -13.89 -14.13 3.75
CA TRP A 313 -13.94 -15.53 4.17
C TRP A 313 -12.87 -15.89 5.19
N ASN A 314 -11.63 -15.46 4.98
CA ASN A 314 -10.55 -15.68 5.94
C ASN A 314 -10.89 -15.09 7.32
N ASN A 315 -11.52 -13.92 7.36
CA ASN A 315 -11.98 -13.31 8.60
C ASN A 315 -13.12 -14.10 9.24
N TYR A 316 -14.12 -14.51 8.47
CA TYR A 316 -15.21 -15.39 8.94
C TYR A 316 -14.67 -16.69 9.56
N TYR A 317 -13.70 -17.34 8.90
CA TYR A 317 -13.07 -18.56 9.41
C TYR A 317 -12.32 -18.35 10.72
N LYS A 318 -11.50 -17.28 10.80
CA LYS A 318 -10.79 -16.92 12.03
C LYS A 318 -11.74 -16.76 13.22
N GLU A 319 -12.93 -16.22 13.01
CA GLU A 319 -13.93 -16.07 14.06
C GLU A 319 -14.56 -17.41 14.49
N GLN A 320 -14.94 -18.24 13.52
CA GLN A 320 -15.57 -19.55 13.78
C GLN A 320 -14.60 -20.54 14.45
N GLU A 321 -13.30 -20.46 14.15
CA GLU A 321 -12.27 -21.40 14.65
C GLU A 321 -11.86 -21.19 16.11
N LYS A 322 -12.42 -20.17 16.77
CA LYS A 322 -12.33 -19.98 18.22
C LYS A 322 -13.00 -21.13 18.99
N SER A 323 -13.94 -21.86 18.37
CA SER A 323 -14.62 -23.03 18.95
C SER A 323 -14.29 -24.33 18.22
N LEU A 324 -14.20 -25.43 18.96
CA LEU A 324 -13.93 -26.78 18.42
C LEU A 324 -15.04 -27.25 17.45
N TRP A 325 -16.30 -26.94 17.77
CA TRP A 325 -17.44 -27.19 16.87
C TRP A 325 -17.42 -26.29 15.63
N GLY A 326 -16.90 -25.06 15.75
CA GLY A 326 -16.71 -24.16 14.60
C GLY A 326 -15.65 -24.68 13.63
N ARG A 327 -14.54 -25.23 14.14
CA ARG A 327 -13.52 -25.91 13.31
C ARG A 327 -14.11 -27.07 12.49
N ILE A 328 -14.98 -27.88 13.10
CA ILE A 328 -15.64 -28.98 12.39
C ILE A 328 -16.61 -28.45 11.30
N LYS A 329 -17.41 -27.43 11.62
CA LYS A 329 -18.37 -26.84 10.66
C LYS A 329 -17.70 -26.14 9.48
N THR A 330 -16.48 -25.62 9.66
CA THR A 330 -15.76 -24.90 8.60
C THR A 330 -15.01 -25.83 7.63
N LEU A 331 -14.79 -27.10 7.97
CA LEU A 331 -14.08 -28.07 7.11
C LEU A 331 -14.71 -28.24 5.71
N PRO A 332 -16.03 -28.49 5.58
CA PRO A 332 -16.66 -28.61 4.26
C PRO A 332 -16.57 -27.30 3.47
N ILE A 333 -16.68 -26.16 4.15
CA ILE A 333 -16.68 -24.83 3.53
C ILE A 333 -15.25 -24.49 3.04
N ARG A 334 -14.22 -24.80 3.83
CA ARG A 334 -12.81 -24.66 3.40
C ARG A 334 -12.52 -25.50 2.18
N LEU A 335 -13.00 -26.75 2.16
CA LEU A 335 -12.88 -27.64 1.01
C LEU A 335 -13.60 -27.05 -0.21
N PHE A 336 -14.81 -26.50 -0.04
CA PHE A 336 -15.55 -25.79 -1.08
C PHE A 336 -14.71 -24.66 -1.69
N TRP A 337 -14.12 -23.80 -0.87
CA TRP A 337 -13.40 -22.62 -1.36
C TRP A 337 -12.04 -22.97 -1.94
N TRP A 338 -11.38 -23.99 -1.39
CA TRP A 338 -10.14 -24.52 -1.93
C TRP A 338 -10.34 -25.16 -3.32
N LEU A 339 -11.40 -25.95 -3.49
CA LEU A 339 -11.75 -26.57 -4.77
C LEU A 339 -12.17 -25.53 -5.82
N SER A 340 -12.89 -24.49 -5.41
CA SER A 340 -13.36 -23.42 -6.29
C SER A 340 -12.36 -22.32 -6.60
N ASP A 341 -11.26 -22.26 -5.85
CA ASP A 341 -10.22 -21.23 -5.94
C ASP A 341 -10.78 -19.79 -5.89
N TYR A 342 -11.85 -19.60 -5.11
CA TYR A 342 -12.62 -18.35 -5.04
C TYR A 342 -13.11 -17.85 -6.42
N GLY A 343 -13.22 -18.75 -7.39
CA GLY A 343 -13.56 -18.44 -8.77
C GLY A 343 -12.47 -17.68 -9.51
N SER A 344 -11.19 -17.84 -9.17
CA SER A 344 -10.11 -17.07 -9.80
C SER A 344 -9.61 -17.67 -11.12
N ASN A 345 -9.53 -19.01 -11.25
CA ASN A 345 -8.92 -19.65 -12.42
C ASN A 345 -9.71 -20.86 -12.93
N THR A 346 -10.25 -20.75 -14.15
CA THR A 346 -10.97 -21.83 -14.86
C THR A 346 -10.09 -23.06 -15.07
N VAL A 347 -8.80 -22.87 -15.40
CA VAL A 347 -7.86 -23.98 -15.61
C VAL A 347 -7.67 -24.78 -14.32
N ARG A 348 -7.63 -24.11 -13.17
CA ARG A 348 -7.48 -24.80 -11.89
C ARG A 348 -8.74 -25.58 -11.55
N ILE A 349 -9.93 -25.02 -11.76
CA ILE A 349 -11.20 -25.74 -11.55
C ILE A 349 -11.25 -27.00 -12.44
N SER A 350 -10.86 -26.90 -13.72
CA SER A 350 -10.78 -28.05 -14.62
C SER A 350 -9.74 -29.09 -14.18
N LYS A 351 -8.57 -28.65 -13.68
CA LYS A 351 -7.57 -29.56 -13.10
C LYS A 351 -8.10 -30.25 -11.85
N THR A 352 -8.79 -29.53 -10.96
CA THR A 352 -9.43 -30.08 -9.76
C THR A 352 -10.46 -31.14 -10.14
N PHE A 353 -11.31 -30.87 -11.13
CA PHE A 353 -12.26 -31.85 -11.66
C PHE A 353 -11.57 -33.14 -12.12
N LEU A 354 -10.50 -33.00 -12.90
CA LEU A 354 -9.74 -34.13 -13.43
C LEU A 354 -9.03 -34.93 -12.33
N VAL A 355 -8.41 -34.25 -11.37
CA VAL A 355 -7.74 -34.90 -10.22
C VAL A 355 -8.74 -35.67 -9.36
N VAL A 356 -9.88 -35.06 -9.04
CA VAL A 356 -10.94 -35.72 -8.27
C VAL A 356 -11.49 -36.93 -9.02
N SER A 357 -11.74 -36.80 -10.33
CA SER A 357 -12.19 -37.91 -11.19
C SER A 357 -11.20 -39.07 -11.16
N LEU A 358 -9.89 -38.79 -11.25
CA LEU A 358 -8.83 -39.79 -11.17
C LEU A 358 -8.74 -40.43 -9.77
N SER A 359 -8.91 -39.67 -8.69
CA SER A 359 -8.94 -40.24 -7.33
C SER A 359 -10.10 -41.22 -7.15
N PHE A 360 -11.31 -40.87 -7.60
CA PHE A 360 -12.45 -41.78 -7.56
C PHE A 360 -12.28 -42.99 -8.48
N THR A 361 -11.59 -42.84 -9.61
CA THR A 361 -11.22 -43.96 -10.48
C THR A 361 -10.43 -45.02 -9.71
N LEU A 362 -9.42 -44.60 -8.93
CA LEU A 362 -8.63 -45.52 -8.12
C LEU A 362 -9.46 -46.17 -7.01
N VAL A 363 -10.36 -45.43 -6.37
CA VAL A 363 -11.29 -45.96 -5.36
C VAL A 363 -12.20 -47.03 -5.95
N TYR A 364 -12.79 -46.78 -7.12
CA TYR A 364 -13.66 -47.75 -7.78
C TYR A 364 -12.91 -49.00 -8.24
N LEU A 365 -11.68 -48.84 -8.75
CA LEU A 365 -10.81 -49.98 -9.03
C LEU A 365 -10.51 -50.78 -7.77
N ALA A 366 -10.17 -50.13 -6.65
CA ALA A 366 -9.90 -50.81 -5.39
C ALA A 366 -11.12 -51.60 -4.90
N ILE A 367 -12.32 -51.01 -4.94
CA ILE A 367 -13.58 -51.69 -4.58
C ILE A 367 -13.80 -52.91 -5.48
N ALA A 368 -13.61 -52.74 -6.79
CA ALA A 368 -13.84 -53.79 -7.78
C ALA A 368 -12.83 -54.95 -7.65
N TYR A 369 -11.55 -54.67 -7.37
CA TYR A 369 -10.54 -55.72 -7.16
C TYR A 369 -10.68 -56.44 -5.81
N LEU A 370 -11.12 -55.73 -4.76
CA LEU A 370 -11.33 -56.33 -3.43
C LEU A 370 -12.61 -57.17 -3.38
N ASN A 371 -13.62 -56.83 -4.17
CA ASN A 371 -14.87 -57.59 -4.31
C ASN A 371 -15.24 -57.70 -5.79
N PRO A 372 -14.77 -58.75 -6.48
CA PRO A 372 -14.99 -58.94 -7.92
C PRO A 372 -16.43 -59.34 -8.28
N ASP A 373 -17.35 -59.38 -7.31
CA ASP A 373 -18.75 -59.65 -7.58
C ASP A 373 -19.37 -58.48 -8.37
N PRO A 374 -19.82 -58.72 -9.62
CA PRO A 374 -20.33 -57.68 -10.50
C PRO A 374 -21.59 -56.97 -9.97
N ALA A 375 -22.22 -57.44 -8.90
CA ALA A 375 -23.45 -56.82 -8.39
C ALA A 375 -23.22 -55.45 -7.73
N VAL A 376 -22.14 -55.28 -6.96
CA VAL A 376 -21.95 -54.07 -6.11
C VAL A 376 -21.78 -52.80 -6.95
N LEU A 377 -21.13 -52.89 -8.12
CA LEU A 377 -21.02 -51.80 -9.11
C LEU A 377 -21.39 -52.35 -10.48
N SER A 378 -22.69 -52.59 -10.70
CA SER A 378 -23.24 -53.31 -11.86
C SER A 378 -22.77 -52.89 -13.25
N ASN A 379 -22.30 -51.65 -13.42
CA ASN A 379 -21.82 -51.12 -14.69
C ASN A 379 -20.29 -51.11 -14.84
N LEU A 380 -19.54 -51.55 -13.83
CA LEU A 380 -18.08 -51.58 -13.84
C LEU A 380 -17.60 -53.03 -14.03
N LYS A 381 -17.53 -53.47 -15.28
CA LYS A 381 -17.05 -54.82 -15.63
C LYS A 381 -15.51 -54.86 -15.62
N ILE A 382 -14.94 -55.70 -14.76
CA ILE A 382 -13.50 -55.99 -14.75
C ILE A 382 -13.20 -57.05 -15.81
N THR A 383 -12.27 -56.74 -16.71
CA THR A 383 -11.72 -57.62 -17.73
C THR A 383 -10.28 -58.00 -17.38
N GLY A 384 -9.67 -58.92 -18.13
CA GLY A 384 -8.24 -59.23 -18.00
C GLY A 384 -7.29 -58.10 -18.41
N ASN A 385 -7.80 -57.00 -18.99
CA ASN A 385 -6.99 -55.87 -19.45
C ASN A 385 -7.10 -54.70 -18.46
N TRP A 386 -5.98 -54.38 -17.81
CA TRP A 386 -5.89 -53.30 -16.84
C TRP A 386 -6.28 -51.93 -17.41
N TRP A 387 -5.87 -51.62 -18.65
CA TRP A 387 -6.18 -50.33 -19.28
C TRP A 387 -7.68 -50.16 -19.53
N LEU A 388 -8.36 -51.24 -19.94
CA LEU A 388 -9.80 -51.24 -20.14
C LEU A 388 -10.54 -51.03 -18.81
N ASN A 389 -10.06 -51.67 -17.74
CA ASN A 389 -10.62 -51.54 -16.40
C ASN A 389 -10.46 -50.10 -15.88
N PHE A 390 -9.28 -49.51 -16.08
CA PHE A 390 -9.01 -48.13 -15.71
C PHE A 390 -9.92 -47.15 -16.46
N MET A 391 -10.01 -47.26 -17.79
CA MET A 391 -10.86 -46.38 -18.59
C MET A 391 -12.35 -46.55 -18.25
N SER A 392 -12.80 -47.77 -17.96
CA SER A 392 -14.16 -48.04 -17.50
C SER A 392 -14.46 -47.34 -16.16
N ALA A 393 -13.56 -47.49 -15.18
CA ALA A 393 -13.69 -46.84 -13.88
C ALA A 393 -13.60 -45.31 -13.96
N PHE A 394 -12.77 -44.77 -14.87
CA PHE A 394 -12.66 -43.33 -15.11
C PHE A 394 -13.94 -42.76 -15.73
N CYS A 395 -14.48 -43.42 -16.76
CA CYS A 395 -15.76 -43.05 -17.36
C CYS A 395 -16.89 -43.11 -16.33
N PHE A 396 -16.91 -44.12 -15.46
CA PHE A 396 -17.88 -44.22 -14.37
C PHE A 396 -17.74 -43.07 -13.36
N ALA A 397 -16.52 -42.73 -12.96
CA ALA A 397 -16.24 -41.61 -12.05
C ALA A 397 -16.70 -40.26 -12.64
N VAL A 398 -16.30 -39.96 -13.87
CA VAL A 398 -16.67 -38.71 -14.57
C VAL A 398 -18.19 -38.62 -14.78
N SER A 399 -18.83 -39.72 -15.19
CA SER A 399 -20.29 -39.76 -15.43
C SER A 399 -21.08 -39.51 -14.15
N THR A 400 -20.59 -40.06 -13.03
CA THR A 400 -21.15 -39.81 -11.69
C THR A 400 -21.02 -38.35 -11.29
N MET A 401 -19.99 -37.64 -11.77
CA MET A 401 -19.76 -36.24 -11.39
C MET A 401 -20.57 -35.21 -12.19
N VAL A 402 -20.95 -35.49 -13.45
CA VAL A 402 -21.57 -34.51 -14.37
C VAL A 402 -23.05 -34.78 -14.62
N THR A 403 -23.47 -36.04 -14.47
CA THR A 403 -24.83 -36.54 -14.72
C THR A 403 -25.54 -35.92 -15.94
N LEU A 404 -24.99 -36.17 -17.13
CA LEU A 404 -25.76 -36.18 -18.39
C LEU A 404 -26.34 -37.58 -18.71
N GLY A 405 -26.56 -38.42 -17.69
CA GLY A 405 -26.96 -39.82 -17.90
C GLY A 405 -27.83 -40.36 -16.76
N PHE A 406 -29.14 -40.13 -16.84
CA PHE A 406 -30.11 -41.02 -16.21
C PHE A 406 -29.92 -42.42 -16.82
N GLY A 407 -29.35 -43.36 -16.05
CA GLY A 407 -29.35 -44.78 -16.44
C GLY A 407 -28.17 -45.66 -16.00
N GLY A 408 -27.08 -45.11 -15.46
CA GLY A 408 -25.81 -45.85 -15.31
C GLY A 408 -25.26 -46.05 -13.89
N ILE A 409 -25.92 -45.59 -12.84
CA ILE A 409 -25.40 -45.70 -11.46
C ILE A 409 -26.32 -46.64 -10.69
N ASN A 410 -25.93 -47.90 -10.55
CA ASN A 410 -26.71 -48.89 -9.82
C ASN A 410 -25.77 -49.72 -8.92
N VAL A 411 -25.96 -49.54 -7.61
CA VAL A 411 -25.28 -50.29 -6.55
C VAL A 411 -26.24 -51.38 -6.11
N ALA A 412 -25.99 -52.64 -6.47
CA ALA A 412 -26.86 -53.71 -6.00
C ALA A 412 -26.61 -53.95 -4.51
N ILE A 413 -27.69 -54.01 -3.74
CA ILE A 413 -27.64 -54.29 -2.31
C ILE A 413 -27.43 -55.79 -2.12
N GLN A 414 -26.26 -56.19 -1.62
CA GLN A 414 -25.98 -57.58 -1.31
C GLN A 414 -25.92 -57.80 0.20
N GLU A 415 -26.83 -58.64 0.71
CA GLU A 415 -26.84 -59.05 2.12
C GLU A 415 -25.62 -59.90 2.51
N SER A 416 -24.98 -60.56 1.55
CA SER A 416 -23.77 -61.38 1.73
C SER A 416 -22.48 -60.55 1.92
N ALA A 417 -22.47 -59.28 1.50
CA ALA A 417 -21.32 -58.38 1.60
C ALA A 417 -21.75 -56.96 2.03
N PRO A 418 -22.26 -56.81 3.27
CA PRO A 418 -22.90 -55.56 3.72
C PRO A 418 -21.92 -54.38 3.78
N TRP A 419 -20.66 -54.63 4.18
CA TRP A 419 -19.63 -53.59 4.21
C TRP A 419 -19.21 -53.12 2.82
N ALA A 420 -19.08 -54.02 1.85
CA ALA A 420 -18.75 -53.68 0.47
C ALA A 420 -19.85 -52.84 -0.17
N THR A 421 -21.11 -53.24 0.04
CA THR A 421 -22.30 -52.51 -0.38
C THR A 421 -22.34 -51.11 0.25
N PHE A 422 -22.10 -51.01 1.55
CA PHE A 422 -22.08 -49.73 2.27
C PHE A 422 -21.00 -48.79 1.74
N PHE A 423 -19.75 -49.25 1.59
CA PHE A 423 -18.67 -48.42 1.08
C PHE A 423 -18.91 -48.01 -0.38
N ALA A 424 -19.40 -48.90 -1.23
CA ALA A 424 -19.75 -48.56 -2.60
C ALA A 424 -20.84 -47.48 -2.67
N LEU A 425 -21.92 -47.63 -1.88
CA LEU A 425 -22.97 -46.62 -1.79
C LEU A 425 -22.45 -45.28 -1.28
N PHE A 426 -21.61 -45.31 -0.24
CA PHE A 426 -20.99 -44.11 0.33
C PHE A 426 -20.13 -43.39 -0.70
N PHE A 427 -19.18 -44.08 -1.35
CA PHE A 427 -18.27 -43.44 -2.31
C PHE A 427 -18.96 -42.99 -3.60
N VAL A 428 -19.98 -43.71 -4.08
CA VAL A 428 -20.82 -43.26 -5.21
C VAL A 428 -21.58 -41.98 -4.84
N THR A 429 -22.24 -41.96 -3.68
CA THR A 429 -22.98 -40.77 -3.21
C THR A 429 -22.04 -39.59 -2.97
N PHE A 430 -20.86 -39.85 -2.40
CA PHE A 430 -19.86 -38.82 -2.14
C PHE A 430 -19.26 -38.26 -3.45
N ASN A 431 -18.96 -39.12 -4.43
CA ASN A 431 -18.51 -38.71 -5.76
C ASN A 431 -19.55 -37.83 -6.47
N LEU A 432 -20.83 -38.23 -6.39
CA LEU A 432 -21.95 -37.46 -6.93
C LEU A 432 -22.02 -36.06 -6.30
N MET A 433 -21.98 -35.99 -4.97
CA MET A 433 -22.02 -34.70 -4.24
C MET A 433 -20.85 -33.80 -4.63
N ILE A 434 -19.62 -34.33 -4.70
CA ILE A 434 -18.44 -33.55 -5.09
C ILE A 434 -18.52 -33.13 -6.57
N GLY A 435 -19.04 -33.99 -7.45
CA GLY A 435 -19.22 -33.69 -8.86
C GLY A 435 -20.16 -32.52 -9.10
N TYR A 436 -21.38 -32.58 -8.56
CA TYR A 436 -22.32 -31.47 -8.60
C TYR A 436 -21.73 -30.20 -7.99
N PHE A 437 -20.95 -30.37 -6.93
CA PHE A 437 -20.28 -29.25 -6.28
C PHE A 437 -19.30 -28.54 -7.23
N ILE A 438 -18.39 -29.28 -7.87
CA ILE A 438 -17.42 -28.73 -8.83
C ILE A 438 -18.12 -28.17 -10.08
N LEU A 439 -19.20 -28.81 -10.54
CA LEU A 439 -20.00 -28.33 -11.65
C LEU A 439 -20.67 -26.99 -11.34
N ALA A 440 -21.29 -26.86 -10.15
CA ALA A 440 -21.91 -25.61 -9.72
C ALA A 440 -20.88 -24.45 -9.64
N VAL A 441 -19.68 -24.76 -9.16
CA VAL A 441 -18.55 -23.81 -9.14
C VAL A 441 -18.13 -23.40 -10.55
N LEU A 442 -18.02 -24.36 -11.48
CA LEU A 442 -17.67 -24.10 -12.87
C LEU A 442 -18.73 -23.24 -13.56
N VAL A 443 -20.01 -23.54 -13.36
CA VAL A 443 -21.15 -22.76 -13.88
C VAL A 443 -21.14 -21.34 -13.31
N THR A 444 -20.91 -21.19 -12.01
CA THR A 444 -20.79 -19.87 -11.36
C THR A 444 -19.63 -19.06 -11.95
N ARG A 445 -18.48 -19.71 -12.19
CA ARG A 445 -17.32 -19.06 -12.81
C ARG A 445 -17.59 -18.68 -14.26
N LEU A 446 -18.22 -19.55 -15.04
CA LEU A 446 -18.64 -19.26 -16.41
C LEU A 446 -19.63 -18.09 -16.43
N GLY A 447 -20.60 -18.05 -15.53
CA GLY A 447 -21.53 -16.92 -15.38
C GLY A 447 -20.82 -15.59 -15.12
N ILE A 448 -19.83 -15.58 -14.21
CA ILE A 448 -18.99 -14.40 -13.97
C ILE A 448 -18.22 -14.00 -15.23
N LEU A 449 -17.60 -14.97 -15.92
CA LEU A 449 -16.88 -14.74 -17.18
C LEU A 449 -17.78 -14.11 -18.24
N PHE A 450 -18.96 -14.67 -18.50
CA PHE A 450 -19.90 -14.17 -19.51
C PHE A 450 -20.55 -12.82 -19.15
N GLN A 451 -20.70 -12.50 -17.86
CA GLN A 451 -21.14 -11.17 -17.43
C GLN A 451 -20.01 -10.12 -17.48
N SER A 452 -18.76 -10.55 -17.30
CA SER A 452 -17.57 -9.67 -17.34
C SER A 452 -17.01 -9.42 -18.74
N LEU A 453 -17.50 -10.12 -19.75
CA LEU A 453 -17.02 -10.03 -21.13
C LEU A 453 -18.12 -9.46 -22.04
N ALA A 454 -18.20 -8.13 -22.11
CA ALA A 454 -18.36 -7.55 -23.45
C ALA A 454 -17.06 -7.90 -24.20
N PRO A 455 -17.10 -8.48 -25.40
CA PRO A 455 -15.88 -8.81 -26.12
C PRO A 455 -15.06 -7.54 -26.25
N GLU A 456 -13.83 -7.57 -25.74
CA GLU A 456 -12.82 -6.57 -26.05
C GLU A 456 -12.84 -6.41 -27.58
N GLN A 457 -13.34 -5.27 -28.05
CA GLN A 457 -13.01 -4.84 -29.39
C GLN A 457 -11.48 -4.81 -29.40
N LYS A 458 -10.88 -5.75 -30.12
CA LYS A 458 -9.52 -5.60 -30.62
C LYS A 458 -9.52 -4.26 -31.35
N ILE A 459 -9.13 -3.20 -30.65
CA ILE A 459 -8.77 -1.94 -31.28
C ILE A 459 -7.58 -2.32 -32.16
N LYS A 460 -7.86 -2.43 -33.46
CA LYS A 460 -6.81 -2.51 -34.46
C LYS A 460 -5.89 -1.32 -34.20
N LYS A 461 -4.62 -1.62 -33.99
CA LYS A 461 -3.55 -0.62 -34.09
C LYS A 461 -3.69 0.04 -35.45
N GLU A 462 -4.03 1.32 -35.45
CA GLU A 462 -3.64 2.29 -36.47
C GLU A 462 -2.79 3.34 -35.79
#